data_AF-E7G4A0-F1
#
_entry.id   AF-E7G4A0-F1
#
_cell.length_a   1.000
_cell.length_b   1.000
_cell.length_c   1.000
_cell.angle_alpha   90.00
_cell.angle_beta   90.00
_cell.angle_gamma   90.00
#
_symmetry.space_group_name_H-M   'P 1'
#
loop_
_entity.id
_entity.type
_entity.pdbx_description
1 polymer ?
#
loop_
_entity_poly.entity_id
_entity_poly.type
_entity_poly.pdbx_seq_one_letter_code
_entity_poly.pdbx_strand_id
1 'polypeptide(L)'
;MLDIVVVGGGHAGIEASIVAAKMGAKVHLLTLLIENIGLASCNPAIGGLGKGHLVKEIDALGGVMGILSDLSGLQFRILNASKGPAVRGTRAQIDMDLYRQNARNLVLNTSNLSVSQEMVEGLLIENGAVVGVKSTLGKEYKASKVILTTGTFLQGLVHIGTHTSQNGRFGESASIELAKHLKTLGLEIGRLKTGTCPRLAGNSIDFTELEAHFGDFPPPKFSHKTKDFNPIQLPCFITYTNSKTHALIEQNFHLAPMFSGQIEGVGPRYCPSIEDKIYRFKDKERHQLF
;
A
#
# COMPACT_ATOMS: atom_id res chain seq x y z
N MET A 1 -3.30 -22.27 22.15
CA MET A 1 -2.11 -22.05 21.31
C MET A 1 -2.58 -21.61 19.94
N LEU A 2 -1.97 -20.57 19.38
CA LEU A 2 -2.29 -20.11 18.02
C LEU A 2 -1.51 -20.96 17.02
N ASP A 3 -2.03 -21.10 15.80
CA ASP A 3 -1.30 -21.75 14.72
C ASP A 3 -0.38 -20.73 14.03
N ILE A 4 -0.91 -19.53 13.75
CA ILE A 4 -0.22 -18.46 13.04
C ILE A 4 -0.43 -17.13 13.75
N VAL A 5 0.66 -16.38 13.94
CA VAL A 5 0.60 -14.94 14.25
C VAL A 5 1.01 -14.14 13.03
N VAL A 6 0.19 -13.17 12.63
CA VAL A 6 0.48 -12.23 11.55
C VAL A 6 0.78 -10.86 12.16
N VAL A 7 1.86 -10.21 11.74
CA VAL A 7 2.30 -8.91 12.27
C VAL A 7 2.16 -7.84 11.18
N GLY A 8 1.16 -6.99 11.32
CA GLY A 8 0.87 -5.83 10.49
C GLY A 8 -0.41 -5.97 9.67
N GLY A 9 -1.42 -5.15 9.95
CA GLY A 9 -2.73 -5.14 9.27
C GLY A 9 -2.74 -4.48 7.88
N GLY A 10 -1.62 -4.51 7.15
CA GLY A 10 -1.55 -4.00 5.77
C GLY A 10 -2.13 -4.98 4.76
N HIS A 11 -2.08 -4.63 3.47
CA HIS A 11 -2.64 -5.45 2.38
C HIS A 11 -2.15 -6.91 2.41
N ALA A 12 -0.85 -7.14 2.62
CA ALA A 12 -0.29 -8.49 2.71
C ALA A 12 -0.77 -9.24 3.97
N GLY A 13 -0.85 -8.55 5.12
CA GLY A 13 -1.30 -9.14 6.37
C GLY A 13 -2.78 -9.53 6.32
N ILE A 14 -3.63 -8.72 5.67
CA ILE A 14 -5.05 -9.04 5.45
C ILE A 14 -5.19 -10.36 4.68
N GLU A 15 -4.50 -10.49 3.54
CA GLU A 15 -4.57 -11.71 2.73
C GLU A 15 -4.03 -12.92 3.50
N ALA A 16 -2.86 -12.78 4.13
CA ALA A 16 -2.25 -13.85 4.92
C ALA A 16 -3.17 -14.31 6.06
N SER A 17 -3.74 -13.38 6.81
CA SER A 17 -4.61 -13.68 7.94
C SER A 17 -5.92 -14.33 7.50
N ILE A 18 -6.60 -13.77 6.51
CA ILE A 18 -7.92 -14.27 6.09
C ILE A 18 -7.79 -15.62 5.40
N VAL A 19 -6.82 -15.80 4.49
CA VAL A 19 -6.64 -17.06 3.77
C VAL A 19 -6.27 -18.18 4.76
N ALA A 20 -5.33 -17.93 5.67
CA ALA A 20 -4.96 -18.91 6.69
C ALA A 20 -6.13 -19.30 7.60
N ALA A 21 -6.93 -18.31 8.04
CA ALA A 21 -8.09 -18.56 8.88
C ALA A 21 -9.18 -19.37 8.16
N LYS A 22 -9.42 -19.07 6.86
CA LYS A 22 -10.32 -19.84 6.00
C LYS A 22 -9.86 -21.28 5.75
N MET A 23 -8.55 -21.52 5.80
CA MET A 23 -7.98 -22.86 5.74
C MET A 23 -8.08 -23.64 7.07
N GLY A 24 -8.65 -23.01 8.12
CA GLY A 24 -8.90 -23.65 9.41
C GLY A 24 -7.86 -23.37 10.49
N ALA A 25 -6.83 -22.57 10.20
CA ALA A 25 -5.82 -22.20 11.20
C ALA A 25 -6.38 -21.20 12.21
N LYS A 26 -6.00 -21.32 13.49
CA LYS A 26 -6.23 -20.31 14.53
C LYS A 26 -5.22 -19.18 14.37
N VAL A 27 -5.67 -18.06 13.80
CA VAL A 27 -4.83 -16.92 13.46
C VAL A 27 -5.03 -15.78 14.45
N HIS A 28 -3.94 -15.11 14.80
CA HIS A 28 -3.97 -13.83 15.50
C HIS A 28 -3.24 -12.74 14.70
N LEU A 29 -3.91 -11.64 14.40
CA LEU A 29 -3.34 -10.48 13.72
C LEU A 29 -3.00 -9.38 14.74
N LEU A 30 -1.73 -9.01 14.79
CA LEU A 30 -1.25 -7.84 15.54
C LEU A 30 -1.07 -6.66 14.61
N THR A 31 -1.62 -5.50 14.97
CA THR A 31 -1.49 -4.27 14.19
C THR A 31 -1.35 -3.05 15.09
N LEU A 32 -0.74 -1.97 14.60
CA LEU A 32 -0.52 -0.76 15.40
C LEU A 32 -1.81 0.01 15.69
N LEU A 33 -2.73 0.02 14.73
CA LEU A 33 -4.05 0.64 14.86
C LEU A 33 -5.06 -0.21 14.09
N ILE A 34 -6.10 -0.69 14.77
CA ILE A 34 -7.15 -1.53 14.16
C ILE A 34 -7.92 -0.74 13.11
N GLU A 35 -8.15 0.54 13.35
CA GLU A 35 -8.80 1.47 12.41
C GLU A 35 -8.03 1.66 11.09
N ASN A 36 -6.73 1.33 11.05
CA ASN A 36 -5.88 1.44 9.86
C ASN A 36 -5.70 0.12 9.11
N ILE A 37 -6.42 -0.94 9.49
CA ILE A 37 -6.41 -2.19 8.73
C ILE A 37 -6.87 -1.92 7.30
N GLY A 38 -6.01 -2.26 6.33
CA GLY A 38 -6.32 -2.05 4.90
C GLY A 38 -6.19 -0.62 4.42
N LEU A 39 -5.61 0.29 5.21
CA LEU A 39 -5.38 1.67 4.79
C LEU A 39 -4.48 1.73 3.53
N ALA A 40 -5.01 2.32 2.46
CA ALA A 40 -4.27 2.64 1.25
C ALA A 40 -3.47 3.95 1.44
N SER A 41 -2.14 3.86 1.56
CA SER A 41 -1.30 5.01 1.94
C SER A 41 -0.73 5.82 0.77
N CYS A 42 -0.84 5.31 -0.45
CA CYS A 42 -0.25 5.93 -1.64
C CYS A 42 -1.33 6.32 -2.63
N ASN A 43 -1.49 5.61 -3.74
CA ASN A 43 -2.50 5.95 -4.73
C ASN A 43 -3.87 5.36 -4.32
N PRO A 44 -5.00 6.11 -4.43
CA PRO A 44 -6.34 5.59 -4.22
C PRO A 44 -6.79 4.67 -5.38
N ALA A 45 -5.98 3.67 -5.74
CA ALA A 45 -6.27 2.77 -6.84
C ALA A 45 -5.76 1.35 -6.60
N ILE A 46 -6.49 0.38 -7.15
CA ILE A 46 -6.10 -1.02 -7.24
C ILE A 46 -5.95 -1.44 -8.71
N GLY A 47 -5.01 -2.34 -8.97
CA GLY A 47 -4.73 -2.84 -10.32
C GLY A 47 -3.85 -1.91 -11.15
N GLY A 48 -4.03 -1.97 -12.47
CA GLY A 48 -3.11 -1.45 -13.47
C GLY A 48 -2.67 -2.54 -14.45
N LEU A 49 -1.68 -2.27 -15.31
CA LEU A 49 -1.25 -3.21 -16.35
C LEU A 49 -0.85 -4.58 -15.78
N GLY A 50 0.23 -4.65 -14.99
CA GLY A 50 0.62 -5.89 -14.32
C GLY A 50 -0.18 -6.17 -13.05
N LYS A 51 -0.40 -5.12 -12.24
CA LYS A 51 -1.10 -5.23 -10.96
C LYS A 51 -2.52 -5.77 -11.09
N GLY A 52 -3.22 -5.47 -12.19
CA GLY A 52 -4.57 -5.96 -12.43
C GLY A 52 -4.64 -7.47 -12.58
N HIS A 53 -3.63 -8.08 -13.21
CA HIS A 53 -3.49 -9.54 -13.30
C HIS A 53 -3.30 -10.14 -11.91
N LEU A 54 -2.36 -9.60 -11.12
CA LEU A 54 -2.09 -10.07 -9.75
C LEU A 54 -3.35 -10.02 -8.86
N VAL A 55 -4.16 -8.95 -8.96
CA VAL A 55 -5.40 -8.86 -8.18
C VAL A 55 -6.38 -9.97 -8.57
N LYS A 56 -6.48 -10.31 -9.87
CA LYS A 56 -7.33 -11.41 -10.34
C LYS A 56 -6.80 -12.78 -9.93
N GLU A 57 -5.48 -12.97 -9.90
CA GLU A 57 -4.85 -14.19 -9.39
C GLU A 57 -5.10 -14.36 -7.89
N ILE A 58 -4.93 -13.29 -7.10
CA ILE A 58 -5.28 -13.28 -5.67
C ILE A 58 -6.74 -13.67 -5.47
N ASP A 59 -7.64 -13.08 -6.24
CA ASP A 59 -9.08 -13.40 -6.17
C ASP A 59 -9.38 -14.87 -6.52
N ALA A 60 -8.73 -15.40 -7.56
CA ALA A 60 -8.86 -16.80 -7.97
C ALA A 60 -8.35 -17.77 -6.89
N LEU A 61 -7.31 -17.40 -6.16
CA LEU A 61 -6.76 -18.17 -5.03
C LEU A 61 -7.59 -18.03 -3.74
N GLY A 62 -8.70 -17.29 -3.77
CA GLY A 62 -9.60 -17.13 -2.63
C GLY A 62 -9.27 -15.95 -1.71
N GLY A 63 -8.32 -15.10 -2.11
CA GLY A 63 -8.02 -13.83 -1.47
C GLY A 63 -9.18 -12.82 -1.57
N VAL A 64 -8.97 -11.64 -0.99
CA VAL A 64 -10.05 -10.67 -0.76
C VAL A 64 -9.85 -9.32 -1.45
N MET A 65 -8.65 -9.01 -1.95
CA MET A 65 -8.35 -7.74 -2.61
C MET A 65 -9.29 -7.47 -3.79
N GLY A 66 -9.62 -8.48 -4.59
CA GLY A 66 -10.54 -8.33 -5.72
C GLY A 66 -11.93 -7.88 -5.28
N ILE A 67 -12.55 -8.60 -4.34
CA ILE A 67 -13.90 -8.27 -3.86
C ILE A 67 -13.92 -6.95 -3.08
N LEU A 68 -12.88 -6.65 -2.28
CA LEU A 68 -12.77 -5.36 -1.59
C LEU A 68 -12.66 -4.20 -2.57
N SER A 69 -11.95 -4.39 -3.70
CA SER A 69 -11.85 -3.38 -4.75
C SER A 69 -13.17 -3.14 -5.46
N ASP A 70 -13.94 -4.20 -5.74
CA ASP A 70 -15.24 -4.08 -6.39
C ASP A 70 -16.26 -3.37 -5.47
N LEU A 71 -16.23 -3.66 -4.15
CA LEU A 71 -17.10 -3.03 -3.15
C LEU A 71 -16.78 -1.55 -2.88
N SER A 72 -15.59 -1.10 -3.22
CA SER A 72 -15.09 0.23 -2.87
C SER A 72 -14.67 1.06 -4.08
N GLY A 73 -14.88 0.55 -5.29
CA GLY A 73 -14.42 1.23 -6.49
C GLY A 73 -15.32 2.37 -6.93
N LEU A 74 -14.68 3.46 -7.34
CA LEU A 74 -15.30 4.69 -7.83
C LEU A 74 -15.07 4.90 -9.33
N GLN A 75 -14.22 4.11 -9.98
CA GLN A 75 -14.00 4.16 -11.42
C GLN A 75 -13.30 2.89 -11.85
N PHE A 76 -13.75 2.24 -12.93
CA PHE A 76 -13.19 0.98 -13.41
C PHE A 76 -12.82 1.08 -14.89
N ARG A 77 -11.62 0.58 -15.24
CA ARG A 77 -11.12 0.62 -16.61
C ARG A 77 -10.29 -0.60 -16.99
N ILE A 78 -10.31 -0.93 -18.28
CA ILE A 78 -9.36 -1.83 -18.92
C ILE A 78 -8.27 -0.99 -19.60
N LEU A 79 -7.09 -1.00 -19.01
CA LEU A 79 -5.90 -0.43 -19.64
C LEU A 79 -5.48 -1.28 -20.83
N ASN A 80 -4.94 -0.63 -21.87
CA ASN A 80 -4.59 -1.29 -23.14
C ASN A 80 -5.77 -2.04 -23.81
N ALA A 81 -7.01 -1.56 -23.66
CA ALA A 81 -8.19 -2.20 -24.23
C ALA A 81 -8.11 -2.45 -25.75
N SER A 82 -7.49 -1.53 -26.50
CA SER A 82 -7.28 -1.65 -27.95
C SER A 82 -6.22 -2.67 -28.36
N LYS A 83 -5.44 -3.20 -27.40
CA LYS A 83 -4.41 -4.22 -27.64
C LYS A 83 -4.95 -5.62 -27.36
N GLY A 84 -4.14 -6.63 -27.69
CA GLY A 84 -4.48 -8.03 -27.47
C GLY A 84 -4.76 -8.37 -25.99
N PRO A 85 -5.61 -9.37 -25.69
CA PRO A 85 -6.03 -9.70 -24.32
C PRO A 85 -4.88 -9.90 -23.33
N ALA A 86 -3.76 -10.47 -23.78
CA ALA A 86 -2.60 -10.78 -22.94
C ALA A 86 -1.92 -9.55 -22.30
N VAL A 87 -2.17 -8.34 -22.81
CA VAL A 87 -1.55 -7.10 -22.29
C VAL A 87 -2.56 -6.13 -21.69
N ARG A 88 -3.81 -6.56 -21.51
CA ARG A 88 -4.89 -5.78 -20.91
C ARG A 88 -4.82 -5.86 -19.38
N GLY A 89 -4.97 -4.74 -18.69
CA GLY A 89 -4.95 -4.73 -17.22
C GLY A 89 -6.15 -3.99 -16.64
N THR A 90 -6.88 -4.62 -15.74
CA THR A 90 -7.96 -3.97 -14.99
C THR A 90 -7.36 -3.00 -13.96
N ARG A 91 -7.90 -1.79 -13.89
CA ARG A 91 -7.58 -0.79 -12.88
C ARG A 91 -8.87 -0.20 -12.33
N ALA A 92 -8.93 0.00 -11.02
CA ALA A 92 -9.97 0.81 -10.41
C ALA A 92 -9.39 1.92 -9.54
N GLN A 93 -10.04 3.09 -9.55
CA GLN A 93 -9.94 4.03 -8.44
C GLN A 93 -10.84 3.53 -7.31
N ILE A 94 -10.40 3.69 -6.07
CA ILE A 94 -11.14 3.26 -4.89
C ILE A 94 -11.43 4.44 -3.97
N ASP A 95 -12.58 4.39 -3.32
CA ASP A 95 -12.79 5.10 -2.09
C ASP A 95 -11.90 4.46 -1.01
N MET A 96 -10.87 5.18 -0.57
CA MET A 96 -9.90 4.67 0.40
C MET A 96 -10.52 4.41 1.77
N ASP A 97 -11.54 5.18 2.15
CA ASP A 97 -12.22 5.02 3.43
C ASP A 97 -13.13 3.80 3.39
N LEU A 98 -13.92 3.65 2.34
CA LEU A 98 -14.76 2.48 2.15
C LEU A 98 -13.93 1.20 2.02
N TYR A 99 -12.80 1.24 1.30
CA TYR A 99 -11.90 0.09 1.17
C TYR A 99 -11.35 -0.33 2.54
N ARG A 100 -10.87 0.63 3.33
CA ARG A 100 -10.37 0.41 4.70
C ARG A 100 -11.46 -0.14 5.61
N GLN A 101 -12.65 0.46 5.60
CA GLN A 101 -13.78 0.01 6.40
C GLN A 101 -14.18 -1.43 6.06
N ASN A 102 -14.32 -1.74 4.76
CA ASN A 102 -14.66 -3.08 4.29
C ASN A 102 -13.57 -4.10 4.66
N ALA A 103 -12.30 -3.75 4.50
CA ALA A 103 -11.18 -4.61 4.86
C ALA A 103 -11.15 -4.90 6.37
N ARG A 104 -11.25 -3.87 7.21
CA ARG A 104 -11.30 -4.00 8.66
C ARG A 104 -12.48 -4.86 9.10
N ASN A 105 -13.69 -4.56 8.60
CA ASN A 105 -14.88 -5.29 8.97
C ASN A 105 -14.77 -6.77 8.55
N LEU A 106 -14.21 -7.06 7.37
CA LEU A 106 -14.00 -8.44 6.94
C LEU A 106 -13.02 -9.18 7.85
N VAL A 107 -11.90 -8.55 8.22
CA VAL A 107 -10.92 -9.12 9.16
C VAL A 107 -11.57 -9.44 10.51
N LEU A 108 -12.31 -8.49 11.08
CA LEU A 108 -12.92 -8.64 12.41
C LEU A 108 -14.04 -9.69 12.45
N ASN A 109 -14.67 -9.99 11.31
CA ASN A 109 -15.76 -10.97 11.21
C ASN A 109 -15.33 -12.32 10.61
N THR A 110 -14.04 -12.51 10.33
CA THR A 110 -13.54 -13.79 9.80
C THR A 110 -13.39 -14.80 10.95
N SER A 111 -14.07 -15.95 10.85
CA SER A 111 -13.91 -17.04 11.83
C SER A 111 -12.46 -17.52 11.91
N ASN A 112 -12.04 -17.95 13.10
CA ASN A 112 -10.66 -18.33 13.43
C ASN A 112 -9.61 -17.20 13.34
N LEU A 113 -10.01 -15.96 13.05
CA LEU A 113 -9.13 -14.80 13.05
C LEU A 113 -9.47 -13.89 14.24
N SER A 114 -8.50 -13.67 15.11
CA SER A 114 -8.58 -12.70 16.20
C SER A 114 -7.59 -11.56 15.97
N VAL A 115 -7.84 -10.39 16.56
CA VAL A 115 -7.04 -9.18 16.33
C VAL A 115 -6.68 -8.53 17.65
N SER A 116 -5.49 -7.95 17.75
CA SER A 116 -5.12 -7.05 18.86
C SER A 116 -4.28 -5.88 18.37
N GLN A 117 -4.44 -4.75 19.05
CA GLN A 117 -3.73 -3.53 18.73
C GLN A 117 -2.44 -3.43 19.54
N GLU A 118 -1.34 -3.95 19.00
CA GLU A 118 -0.05 -3.96 19.67
C GLU A 118 1.10 -3.82 18.67
N MET A 119 2.20 -3.24 19.14
CA MET A 119 3.48 -3.23 18.42
C MET A 119 4.30 -4.45 18.83
N VAL A 120 4.80 -5.20 17.85
CA VAL A 120 5.72 -6.31 18.08
C VAL A 120 7.14 -5.75 18.20
N GLU A 121 7.87 -6.19 19.24
CA GLU A 121 9.27 -5.80 19.48
C GLU A 121 10.27 -6.92 19.13
N GLY A 122 9.82 -8.17 19.06
CA GLY A 122 10.72 -9.29 18.79
C GLY A 122 10.02 -10.62 18.53
N LEU A 123 10.80 -11.60 18.10
CA LEU A 123 10.39 -12.99 17.92
C LEU A 123 10.78 -13.79 19.16
N LEU A 124 9.97 -14.77 19.50
CA LEU A 124 10.32 -15.78 20.50
C LEU A 124 10.96 -16.95 19.75
N ILE A 125 12.21 -17.28 20.08
CA ILE A 125 12.99 -18.34 19.41
C ILE A 125 13.39 -19.39 20.45
N GLU A 126 13.07 -20.66 20.17
CA GLU A 126 13.49 -21.81 20.97
C GLU A 126 14.16 -22.82 20.04
N ASN A 127 15.37 -23.29 20.37
CA ASN A 127 16.13 -24.27 19.59
C ASN A 127 16.27 -23.92 18.09
N GLY A 128 16.42 -22.62 17.77
CA GLY A 128 16.54 -22.13 16.39
C GLY A 128 15.21 -22.05 15.62
N ALA A 129 14.07 -22.36 16.25
CA ALA A 129 12.74 -22.25 15.65
C ALA A 129 11.94 -21.11 16.28
N VAL A 130 11.13 -20.42 15.46
CA VAL A 130 10.18 -19.42 15.96
C VAL A 130 9.02 -20.12 16.66
N VAL A 131 8.70 -19.65 17.87
CA VAL A 131 7.60 -20.16 18.70
C VAL A 131 6.58 -19.08 19.07
N GLY A 132 6.76 -17.87 18.57
CA GLY A 132 5.85 -16.76 18.80
C GLY A 132 6.47 -15.39 18.60
N VAL A 133 5.78 -14.37 19.12
CA VAL A 133 6.25 -12.99 19.14
C VAL A 133 6.04 -12.36 20.51
N LYS A 134 6.82 -11.31 20.79
CA LYS A 134 6.68 -10.48 21.98
C LYS A 134 6.29 -9.06 21.60
N SER A 135 5.32 -8.49 22.30
CA SER A 135 4.92 -7.10 22.11
C SER A 135 5.70 -6.13 23.00
N THR A 136 5.66 -4.85 22.66
CA THR A 136 6.28 -3.77 23.44
C THR A 136 5.69 -3.62 24.85
N LEU A 137 4.51 -4.21 25.11
CA LEU A 137 3.89 -4.25 26.44
C LEU A 137 4.35 -5.47 27.26
N GLY A 138 5.30 -6.25 26.75
CA GLY A 138 5.80 -7.46 27.39
C GLY A 138 4.91 -8.69 27.21
N LYS A 139 3.83 -8.61 26.42
CA LYS A 139 2.93 -9.73 26.18
C LYS A 139 3.52 -10.69 25.15
N GLU A 140 3.43 -11.98 25.45
CA GLU A 140 3.89 -13.04 24.57
C GLU A 140 2.72 -13.73 23.85
N TYR A 141 2.88 -13.91 22.54
CA TYR A 141 1.92 -14.57 21.67
C TYR A 141 2.58 -15.83 21.09
N LYS A 142 2.30 -17.00 21.69
CA LYS A 142 2.84 -18.28 21.24
C LYS A 142 2.12 -18.82 20.01
N ALA A 143 2.87 -19.12 18.96
CA ALA A 143 2.36 -19.68 17.71
C ALA A 143 3.40 -20.54 16.99
N SER A 144 2.92 -21.53 16.24
CA SER A 144 3.77 -22.44 15.46
C SER A 144 4.43 -21.75 14.27
N LYS A 145 3.84 -20.67 13.74
CA LYS A 145 4.33 -19.89 12.62
C LYS A 145 4.09 -18.39 12.85
N VAL A 146 4.97 -17.57 12.29
CA VAL A 146 4.87 -16.10 12.32
C VAL A 146 5.02 -15.56 10.90
N ILE A 147 4.14 -14.65 10.50
CA ILE A 147 4.20 -13.94 9.22
C ILE A 147 4.41 -12.45 9.51
N LEU A 148 5.50 -11.88 9.03
CA LEU A 148 5.83 -10.47 9.19
C LEU A 148 5.43 -9.68 7.94
N THR A 149 4.51 -8.72 8.10
CA THR A 149 4.01 -7.83 7.04
C THR A 149 4.09 -6.37 7.48
N THR A 150 5.28 -5.96 7.90
CA THR A 150 5.56 -4.67 8.55
C THR A 150 5.46 -3.46 7.61
N GLY A 151 5.34 -3.66 6.30
CA GLY A 151 5.19 -2.58 5.33
C GLY A 151 6.35 -1.57 5.42
N THR A 152 6.01 -0.29 5.51
CA THR A 152 6.99 0.81 5.61
C THR A 152 7.40 1.13 7.06
N PHE A 153 6.95 0.35 8.05
CA PHE A 153 7.14 0.68 9.46
C PHE A 153 8.50 0.25 10.02
N LEU A 154 9.10 -0.80 9.49
CA LEU A 154 10.37 -1.33 10.00
C LEU A 154 11.50 -0.32 9.75
N GLN A 155 12.03 0.31 10.81
CA GLN A 155 12.99 1.43 10.71
C GLN A 155 12.56 2.53 9.73
N GLY A 156 11.26 2.82 9.69
CA GLY A 156 10.67 3.85 8.84
C GLY A 156 11.27 5.23 9.11
N LEU A 157 11.59 5.94 8.03
CA LEU A 157 12.05 7.32 8.06
C LEU A 157 11.30 8.10 6.98
N VAL A 158 10.62 9.17 7.39
CA VAL A 158 9.91 10.08 6.48
C VAL A 158 10.83 11.28 6.21
N HIS A 159 10.91 11.68 4.95
CA HIS A 159 11.67 12.85 4.53
C HIS A 159 10.74 13.88 3.88
N ILE A 160 10.82 15.14 4.32
CA ILE A 160 10.11 16.29 3.74
C ILE A 160 11.11 17.43 3.62
N GLY A 161 11.61 17.67 2.40
CA GLY A 161 12.73 18.58 2.18
C GLY A 161 13.93 18.17 3.05
N THR A 162 14.42 19.06 3.89
CA THR A 162 15.52 18.79 4.83
C THR A 162 15.09 18.15 6.15
N HIS A 163 13.77 18.04 6.41
CA HIS A 163 13.25 17.48 7.64
C HIS A 163 13.11 15.97 7.56
N THR A 164 13.48 15.29 8.64
CA THR A 164 13.35 13.83 8.79
C THR A 164 12.63 13.46 10.08
N SER A 165 11.78 12.45 10.03
CA SER A 165 11.09 11.93 11.23
C SER A 165 10.99 10.40 11.22
N GLN A 166 11.09 9.78 12.41
CA GLN A 166 11.07 8.32 12.57
C GLN A 166 9.63 7.79 12.55
N ASN A 167 9.13 7.60 11.34
CA ASN A 167 7.74 7.24 11.10
C ASN A 167 7.64 6.16 10.04
N GLY A 168 6.70 5.22 10.23
CA GLY A 168 6.38 4.24 9.20
C GLY A 168 5.52 4.84 8.09
N ARG A 169 4.61 5.72 8.48
CA ARG A 169 3.74 6.54 7.63
C ARG A 169 3.60 7.90 8.31
N PHE A 170 3.21 8.93 7.56
CA PHE A 170 3.02 10.26 8.15
C PHE A 170 2.09 10.20 9.37
N GLY A 171 2.59 10.61 10.54
CA GLY A 171 1.85 10.56 11.81
C GLY A 171 1.84 9.22 12.56
N GLU A 172 2.44 8.15 12.01
CA GLU A 172 2.48 6.83 12.66
C GLU A 172 3.93 6.42 12.98
N SER A 173 4.19 6.03 14.22
CA SER A 173 5.54 5.69 14.71
C SER A 173 6.14 4.49 13.98
N ALA A 174 7.45 4.52 13.76
CA ALA A 174 8.20 3.39 13.20
C ALA A 174 8.35 2.24 14.22
N SER A 175 8.53 1.01 13.72
CA SER A 175 8.93 -0.16 14.51
C SER A 175 10.44 -0.28 14.49
N ILE A 176 11.09 0.16 15.57
CA ILE A 176 12.55 0.20 15.70
C ILE A 176 13.09 -1.08 16.33
N GLU A 177 12.48 -1.53 17.43
CA GLU A 177 12.99 -2.66 18.22
C GLU A 177 12.91 -3.98 17.46
N LEU A 178 11.82 -4.22 16.72
CA LEU A 178 11.70 -5.42 15.88
C LEU A 178 12.85 -5.51 14.87
N ALA A 179 13.22 -4.39 14.25
CA ALA A 179 14.31 -4.38 13.29
C ALA A 179 15.67 -4.66 13.94
N LYS A 180 15.92 -4.10 15.13
CA LYS A 180 17.13 -4.42 15.90
C LYS A 180 17.15 -5.90 16.25
N HIS A 181 16.04 -6.44 16.72
CA HIS A 181 15.93 -7.85 17.07
C HIS A 181 16.20 -8.76 15.86
N LEU A 182 15.60 -8.48 14.69
CA LEU A 182 15.86 -9.26 13.47
C LEU A 182 17.34 -9.29 13.08
N LYS A 183 18.10 -8.19 13.28
CA LYS A 183 19.57 -8.18 13.07
C LYS A 183 20.29 -9.13 14.02
N THR A 184 19.86 -9.23 15.28
CA THR A 184 20.47 -10.17 16.25
C THR A 184 20.27 -11.64 15.86
N LEU A 185 19.26 -11.93 15.03
CA LEU A 185 19.02 -13.26 14.46
C LEU A 185 19.83 -13.54 13.18
N GLY A 186 20.74 -12.63 12.80
CA GLY A 186 21.60 -12.78 11.62
C GLY A 186 20.93 -12.39 10.30
N LEU A 187 19.78 -11.70 10.32
CA LEU A 187 19.14 -11.21 9.10
C LEU A 187 19.76 -9.89 8.64
N GLU A 188 20.09 -9.82 7.36
CA GLU A 188 20.52 -8.58 6.72
C GLU A 188 19.33 -7.63 6.54
N ILE A 189 19.51 -6.36 6.90
CA ILE A 189 18.48 -5.33 6.75
C ILE A 189 19.02 -4.23 5.84
N GLY A 190 18.39 -4.08 4.67
CA GLY A 190 18.60 -2.98 3.74
C GLY A 190 17.55 -1.88 3.88
N ARG A 191 17.75 -0.77 3.16
CA ARG A 191 16.79 0.34 3.07
C ARG A 191 16.30 0.53 1.64
N LEU A 192 14.99 0.72 1.51
CA LEU A 192 14.33 1.09 0.26
C LEU A 192 13.62 2.42 0.46
N LYS A 193 13.44 3.15 -0.65
CA LYS A 193 12.77 4.46 -0.65
C LYS A 193 11.55 4.45 -1.57
N THR A 194 10.45 5.03 -1.11
CA THR A 194 9.30 5.37 -1.94
C THR A 194 8.82 6.79 -1.63
N GLY A 195 8.19 7.45 -2.60
CA GLY A 195 7.53 8.74 -2.42
C GLY A 195 6.01 8.62 -2.50
N THR A 196 5.32 9.64 -2.02
CA THR A 196 3.88 9.86 -2.25
C THR A 196 3.65 11.33 -2.59
N CYS A 197 2.56 11.62 -3.30
CA CYS A 197 2.19 12.98 -3.65
C CYS A 197 1.51 13.69 -2.47
N PRO A 198 1.58 15.03 -2.37
CA PRO A 198 0.77 15.78 -1.42
C PRO A 198 -0.73 15.52 -1.65
N ARG A 199 -1.53 15.74 -0.62
CA ARG A 199 -3.00 15.72 -0.72
C ARG A 199 -3.50 17.15 -0.86
N LEU A 200 -4.34 17.38 -1.87
CA LEU A 200 -4.92 18.68 -2.17
C LEU A 200 -6.38 18.70 -1.71
N ALA A 201 -6.84 19.86 -1.22
CA ALA A 201 -8.25 20.05 -0.92
C ALA A 201 -9.05 20.14 -2.23
N GLY A 202 -10.04 19.25 -2.42
CA GLY A 202 -10.78 19.20 -3.69
C GLY A 202 -11.47 20.53 -4.03
N ASN A 203 -12.00 21.23 -3.03
CA ASN A 203 -12.66 22.53 -3.21
C ASN A 203 -11.73 23.69 -3.58
N SER A 204 -10.41 23.50 -3.54
CA SER A 204 -9.43 24.49 -3.97
C SER A 204 -8.95 24.28 -5.40
N ILE A 205 -9.53 23.33 -6.13
CA ILE A 205 -9.18 23.01 -7.51
C ILE A 205 -10.28 23.52 -8.43
N ASP A 206 -9.89 24.27 -9.46
CA ASP A 206 -10.78 24.59 -10.57
C ASP A 206 -10.83 23.41 -11.54
N PHE A 207 -11.93 22.67 -11.53
CA PHE A 207 -12.14 21.50 -12.39
C PHE A 207 -12.68 21.85 -13.78
N THR A 208 -13.10 23.10 -14.02
CA THR A 208 -13.74 23.51 -15.28
C THR A 208 -12.74 23.54 -16.45
N GLU A 209 -11.47 23.79 -16.13
CA GLU A 209 -10.35 23.83 -17.08
C GLU A 209 -9.65 22.46 -17.24
N LEU A 210 -10.13 21.41 -16.57
CA LEU A 210 -9.49 20.09 -16.56
C LEU A 210 -10.22 19.08 -17.46
N GLU A 211 -9.44 18.20 -18.10
CA GLU A 211 -9.99 17.12 -18.90
C GLU A 211 -10.54 16.01 -18.00
N ALA A 212 -11.85 15.76 -18.06
CA ALA A 212 -12.48 14.66 -17.36
C ALA A 212 -12.18 13.31 -18.03
N HIS A 213 -11.68 12.36 -17.24
CA HIS A 213 -11.30 11.02 -17.67
C HIS A 213 -12.16 9.98 -16.95
N PHE A 214 -13.20 9.53 -17.66
CA PHE A 214 -14.24 8.62 -17.14
C PHE A 214 -13.81 7.15 -17.13
N GLY A 215 -14.58 6.32 -16.41
CA GLY A 215 -14.47 4.87 -16.44
C GLY A 215 -15.07 4.24 -17.71
N ASP A 216 -14.90 2.94 -17.87
CA ASP A 216 -15.44 2.19 -19.00
C ASP A 216 -16.92 1.82 -18.75
N PHE A 217 -17.70 1.62 -19.82
CA PHE A 217 -19.07 1.07 -19.76
C PHE A 217 -19.22 -0.10 -20.75
N PRO A 218 -19.65 -1.30 -20.30
CA PRO A 218 -19.88 -1.68 -18.89
C PRO A 218 -18.57 -1.71 -18.07
N PRO A 219 -18.61 -1.43 -16.76
CA PRO A 219 -17.40 -1.41 -15.95
C PRO A 219 -16.82 -2.81 -15.79
N PRO A 220 -15.49 -3.00 -15.93
CA PRO A 220 -14.86 -4.26 -15.58
C PRO A 220 -14.87 -4.46 -14.06
N LYS A 221 -14.89 -5.72 -13.63
CA LYS A 221 -14.78 -6.11 -12.22
C LYS A 221 -13.50 -6.88 -11.95
N PHE A 222 -12.98 -6.81 -10.74
CA PHE A 222 -11.84 -7.64 -10.33
C PHE A 222 -12.28 -9.05 -9.99
N SER A 223 -13.26 -9.20 -9.11
CA SER A 223 -13.63 -10.50 -8.55
C SER A 223 -14.59 -11.29 -9.43
N HIS A 224 -14.37 -12.61 -9.52
CA HIS A 224 -15.34 -13.52 -10.13
C HIS A 224 -16.60 -13.71 -9.27
N LYS A 225 -16.51 -13.42 -7.96
CA LYS A 225 -17.62 -13.57 -7.00
C LYS A 225 -18.61 -12.42 -7.04
N THR A 226 -18.20 -11.26 -7.56
CA THR A 226 -19.05 -10.09 -7.69
C THR A 226 -20.18 -10.35 -8.69
N LYS A 227 -21.43 -10.24 -8.21
CA LYS A 227 -22.66 -10.36 -9.00
C LYS A 227 -23.36 -9.00 -9.06
N ASP A 228 -24.21 -8.80 -10.07
CA ASP A 228 -25.04 -7.59 -10.22
C ASP A 228 -24.26 -6.27 -10.08
N PHE A 229 -23.17 -6.17 -10.85
CA PHE A 229 -22.18 -5.11 -10.71
C PHE A 229 -22.55 -3.84 -11.48
N ASN A 230 -22.99 -2.81 -10.77
CA ASN A 230 -23.30 -1.50 -11.33
C ASN A 230 -22.86 -0.35 -10.39
N PRO A 231 -21.54 -0.15 -10.22
CA PRO A 231 -21.02 0.88 -9.31
C PRO A 231 -21.30 2.29 -9.83
N ILE A 232 -21.41 3.25 -8.90
CA ILE A 232 -21.35 4.67 -9.24
C ILE A 232 -19.91 4.98 -9.68
N GLN A 233 -19.75 5.49 -10.89
CA GLN A 233 -18.44 5.89 -11.42
C GLN A 233 -18.26 7.40 -11.41
N LEU A 234 -17.15 7.88 -10.87
CA LEU A 234 -16.70 9.26 -10.86
C LEU A 234 -15.55 9.45 -11.87
N PRO A 235 -15.43 10.63 -12.50
CA PRO A 235 -14.29 10.94 -13.34
C PRO A 235 -13.03 11.14 -12.50
N CYS A 236 -11.87 10.87 -13.10
CA CYS A 236 -10.62 11.50 -12.71
C CYS A 236 -10.40 12.72 -13.59
N PHE A 237 -9.43 13.57 -13.24
CA PHE A 237 -9.11 14.75 -14.01
C PHE A 237 -7.66 14.69 -14.46
N ILE A 238 -7.40 15.15 -15.68
CA ILE A 238 -6.06 15.18 -16.25
C ILE A 238 -5.58 16.61 -16.32
N THR A 239 -4.33 16.82 -15.91
CA THR A 239 -3.60 18.08 -16.11
C THR A 239 -2.13 17.82 -16.43
N TYR A 240 -1.36 18.87 -16.63
CA TYR A 240 0.04 18.77 -17.02
C TYR A 240 0.89 19.78 -16.26
N THR A 241 2.13 19.40 -15.93
CA THR A 241 3.15 20.37 -15.54
C THR A 241 3.50 21.29 -16.71
N ASN A 242 4.16 22.41 -16.44
CA ASN A 242 4.68 23.32 -17.47
C ASN A 242 6.13 23.75 -17.15
N SER A 243 6.73 24.54 -18.04
CA SER A 243 8.10 25.04 -17.90
C SER A 243 8.32 25.86 -16.62
N LYS A 244 7.32 26.61 -16.15
CA LYS A 244 7.41 27.34 -14.88
C LYS A 244 7.50 26.37 -13.70
N THR A 245 6.69 25.30 -13.70
CA THR A 245 6.77 24.23 -12.68
C THR A 245 8.14 23.57 -12.69
N HIS A 246 8.70 23.29 -13.87
CA HIS A 246 10.02 22.67 -13.99
C HIS A 246 11.10 23.57 -13.43
N ALA A 247 11.15 24.84 -13.84
CA ALA A 247 12.12 25.82 -13.32
C ALA A 247 12.06 25.95 -11.79
N LEU A 248 10.86 25.98 -11.20
CA LEU A 248 10.69 26.01 -9.74
C LEU A 248 11.26 24.78 -9.05
N ILE A 249 11.04 23.58 -9.61
CA ILE A 249 11.56 22.34 -9.06
C ILE A 249 13.09 22.28 -9.18
N GLU A 250 13.63 22.68 -10.33
CA GLU A 250 15.07 22.67 -10.60
C GLU A 250 15.85 23.60 -9.67
N GLN A 251 15.34 24.82 -9.44
CA GLN A 251 15.92 25.77 -8.49
C GLN A 251 16.03 25.20 -7.07
N ASN A 252 15.17 24.23 -6.73
CA ASN A 252 15.07 23.64 -5.40
C ASN A 252 15.61 22.20 -5.30
N PHE A 253 16.31 21.68 -6.32
CA PHE A 253 16.86 20.33 -6.28
C PHE A 253 17.76 20.06 -5.08
N HIS A 254 18.51 21.05 -4.64
CA HIS A 254 19.39 20.96 -3.47
C HIS A 254 18.66 20.64 -2.16
N LEU A 255 17.34 20.91 -2.08
CA LEU A 255 16.50 20.59 -0.93
C LEU A 255 15.89 19.19 -1.01
N ALA A 256 15.88 18.57 -2.20
CA ALA A 256 15.25 17.27 -2.37
C ALA A 256 16.17 16.17 -1.81
N PRO A 257 15.66 15.30 -0.90
CA PRO A 257 16.43 14.21 -0.29
C PRO A 257 17.16 13.30 -1.29
N MET A 258 16.63 13.16 -2.51
CA MET A 258 17.24 12.40 -3.60
C MET A 258 18.61 12.94 -4.03
N PHE A 259 18.77 14.26 -4.06
CA PHE A 259 19.94 14.93 -4.61
C PHE A 259 20.89 15.43 -3.52
N SER A 260 20.41 15.57 -2.27
CA SER A 260 21.21 16.04 -1.13
C SER A 260 22.04 14.96 -0.44
N GLY A 261 21.95 13.70 -0.88
CA GLY A 261 22.63 12.57 -0.23
C GLY A 261 22.01 12.12 1.09
N GLN A 262 20.85 12.66 1.46
CA GLN A 262 20.14 12.33 2.71
C GLN A 262 19.48 10.95 2.72
N ILE A 263 19.39 10.27 1.57
CA ILE A 263 18.72 8.98 1.46
C ILE A 263 19.74 7.86 1.37
N GLU A 264 19.72 7.02 2.40
CA GLU A 264 20.32 5.69 2.35
C GLU A 264 19.32 4.73 1.69
N GLY A 265 19.55 4.37 0.43
CA GLY A 265 18.77 3.33 -0.26
C GLY A 265 18.52 3.57 -1.74
N VAL A 266 18.23 2.49 -2.46
CA VAL A 266 17.95 2.53 -3.90
C VAL A 266 16.48 2.87 -4.12
N GLY A 267 16.20 3.97 -4.82
CA GLY A 267 14.85 4.31 -5.26
C GLY A 267 14.35 3.40 -6.39
N PRO A 268 13.02 3.24 -6.56
CA PRO A 268 12.46 2.42 -7.63
C PRO A 268 12.83 2.97 -9.00
N ARG A 269 13.47 2.15 -9.85
CA ARG A 269 13.88 2.54 -11.21
C ARG A 269 12.70 3.01 -12.08
N TYR A 270 11.51 2.44 -11.86
CA TYR A 270 10.34 2.58 -12.73
C TYR A 270 9.22 3.48 -12.18
N CYS A 271 9.39 4.03 -10.98
CA CYS A 271 8.42 4.94 -10.36
C CYS A 271 9.13 6.17 -9.75
N PRO A 272 9.87 6.95 -10.56
CA PRO A 272 10.60 8.11 -10.08
C PRO A 272 9.64 9.21 -9.60
N SER A 273 10.09 10.00 -8.62
CA SER A 273 9.41 11.22 -8.19
C SER A 273 9.44 12.29 -9.30
N ILE A 274 8.63 13.35 -9.17
CA ILE A 274 8.52 14.37 -10.22
C ILE A 274 9.86 15.09 -10.44
N GLU A 275 10.60 15.36 -9.37
CA GLU A 275 11.93 15.97 -9.43
C GLU A 275 12.95 15.08 -10.16
N ASP A 276 12.88 13.76 -9.99
CA ASP A 276 13.73 12.81 -10.70
C ASP A 276 13.31 12.64 -12.18
N LYS A 277 12.01 12.72 -12.47
CA LYS A 277 11.52 12.75 -13.86
C LYS A 277 12.03 13.97 -14.61
N ILE A 278 11.95 15.16 -14.02
CA ILE A 278 12.44 16.40 -14.63
C ILE A 278 13.96 16.33 -14.81
N TYR A 279 14.69 15.86 -13.80
CA TYR A 279 16.14 15.71 -13.89
C TYR A 279 16.59 14.75 -15.00
N ARG A 280 15.92 13.60 -15.15
CA ARG A 280 16.29 12.56 -16.14
C ARG A 280 15.76 12.81 -17.54
N PHE A 281 14.58 13.42 -17.66
CA PHE A 281 13.87 13.60 -18.94
C PHE A 281 13.71 15.07 -19.28
N LYS A 282 14.82 15.81 -19.29
CA LYS A 282 14.87 17.27 -19.51
C LYS A 282 14.22 17.72 -20.82
N ASP A 283 14.25 16.87 -21.85
CA ASP A 283 13.65 17.18 -23.15
C ASP A 283 12.11 17.17 -23.14
N LYS A 284 11.47 16.71 -22.05
CA LYS A 284 10.01 16.71 -21.93
C LYS A 284 9.50 18.04 -21.40
N GLU A 285 8.83 18.79 -22.26
CA GLU A 285 8.21 20.09 -21.92
C GLU A 285 7.10 19.99 -20.85
N ARG A 286 6.47 18.81 -20.71
CA ARG A 286 5.40 18.56 -19.75
C ARG A 286 5.31 17.11 -19.29
N HIS A 287 4.80 16.91 -18.08
CA HIS A 287 4.46 15.62 -17.51
C HIS A 287 2.97 15.59 -17.17
N GLN A 288 2.28 14.54 -17.60
CA GLN A 288 0.87 14.32 -17.29
C GLN A 288 0.68 13.98 -15.81
N LEU A 289 -0.36 14.55 -15.23
CA LEU A 289 -0.83 14.31 -13.87
C LEU A 289 -2.28 13.83 -13.93
N PHE A 290 -2.61 12.95 -13.01
CA PHE A 290 -3.96 12.45 -12.72
C PHE A 290 -4.32 12.82 -11.28
#